data_AF-A0AAW5QTE4-F1
#
_entry.id   AF-A0AAW5QTE4-F1
#
_cell.length_a   1.000
_cell.length_b   1.000
_cell.length_c   1.000
_cell.angle_alpha   90.00
_cell.angle_beta   90.00
_cell.angle_gamma   90.00
#
_symmetry.space_group_name_H-M   'P 1'
#
loop_
_entity.id
_entity.type
_entity.pdbx_description
1 polymer ?
#
loop_
_entity_poly.entity_id
_entity_poly.type
_entity_poly.pdbx_seq_one_letter_code
_entity_poly.pdbx_strand_id
1 'polypeptide(L)' 'MEGRTRAIGDAADAMTDEELETAIAALHARERELLVAADSEAAFDLMGTKFVLLSTLEGRRR' A
#
# COMPACT_ATOMS: atom_id res chain seq x y z
N MET A 1 9.29 2.25 12.66
CA MET A 1 8.05 2.30 11.85
C MET A 1 7.97 3.59 11.03
N GLU A 2 8.12 4.77 11.65
CA GLU A 2 8.00 6.08 10.97
C GLU A 2 8.90 6.27 9.74
N GLY A 3 10.17 5.84 9.80
CA GLY A 3 11.08 5.95 8.66
C GLY A 3 10.65 5.14 7.42
N ARG A 4 10.02 3.97 7.64
CA ARG A 4 9.49 3.13 6.56
C ARG A 4 8.25 3.79 5.94
N THR A 5 7.35 4.30 6.78
CA THR A 5 6.14 5.01 6.31
C THR A 5 6.49 6.25 5.50
N ARG A 6 7.50 7.03 5.92
CA ARG A 6 7.98 8.18 5.15
C ARG A 6 8.53 7.78 3.79
N ALA A 7 9.40 6.77 3.73
CA ALA A 7 9.97 6.31 2.46
C ALA A 7 8.90 5.77 1.49
N ILE A 8 7.87 5.10 2.00
CA ILE A 8 6.72 4.65 1.19
C ILE A 8 5.92 5.86 0.69
N GLY A 9 5.71 6.88 1.53
CA GLY A 9 5.04 8.12 1.15
C GLY A 9 5.79 8.86 0.04
N ASP A 10 7.10 9.06 0.19
CA ASP A 10 7.94 9.73 -0.81
C ASP A 10 7.91 8.97 -2.15
N ALA A 11 7.94 7.64 -2.11
CA ALA A 11 7.81 6.81 -3.30
C ALA A 11 6.41 6.92 -3.93
N ALA A 12 5.35 6.90 -3.12
CA ALA A 12 3.97 7.07 -3.56
C ALA A 12 3.76 8.44 -4.23
N ASP A 13 4.36 9.48 -3.67
CA ASP A 13 4.29 10.85 -4.21
C ASP A 13 4.97 11.00 -5.57
N ALA A 14 5.96 10.17 -5.89
CA ALA A 14 6.61 10.14 -7.20
C ALA A 14 5.85 9.32 -8.26
N MET A 15 4.94 8.44 -7.86
CA MET A 15 4.14 7.61 -8.76
C MET A 15 2.99 8.42 -9.38
N THR A 16 2.55 8.05 -10.57
CA THR A 16 1.29 8.51 -11.16
C THR A 16 0.09 7.86 -10.47
N ASP A 17 -1.10 8.41 -10.68
CA ASP A 17 -2.33 7.85 -10.11
C ASP A 17 -2.63 6.44 -10.62
N GLU A 18 -2.36 6.16 -11.91
CA GLU A 18 -2.53 4.82 -12.50
C GLU A 18 -1.55 3.80 -11.89
N GLU A 19 -0.30 4.21 -11.66
CA GLU A 19 0.69 3.36 -10.98
C GLU A 19 0.29 3.10 -9.53
N LEU A 20 -0.27 4.10 -8.82
CA LEU A 20 -0.80 3.92 -7.47
C LEU A 20 -1.97 2.93 -7.44
N GLU A 21 -2.94 3.08 -8.34
CA GLU A 21 -4.07 2.16 -8.44
C GLU A 21 -3.63 0.72 -8.73
N THR A 22 -2.67 0.56 -9.65
CA THR A 22 -2.09 -0.73 -10.00
C THR A 22 -1.37 -1.36 -8.80
N ALA A 23 -0.55 -0.58 -8.08
CA ALA A 23 0.16 -1.06 -6.89
C ALA A 23 -0.81 -1.43 -5.77
N ILE A 24 -1.85 -0.64 -5.53
CA ILE A 24 -2.89 -0.93 -4.52
C ILE A 24 -3.61 -2.24 -4.86
N ALA A 25 -3.97 -2.46 -6.13
CA ALA A 25 -4.61 -3.69 -6.58
C ALA A 25 -3.70 -4.92 -6.38
N ALA A 26 -2.42 -4.81 -6.75
CA ALA A 26 -1.44 -5.88 -6.56
C ALA A 26 -1.22 -6.21 -5.07
N LEU A 27 -1.10 -5.17 -4.22
CA LEU A 27 -1.00 -5.35 -2.76
C LEU A 27 -2.24 -6.02 -2.18
N HIS A 28 -3.45 -5.65 -2.66
CA HIS A 28 -4.69 -6.27 -2.19
C HIS A 28 -4.80 -7.75 -2.60
N ALA A 29 -4.37 -8.11 -3.82
CA ALA A 29 -4.31 -9.51 -4.24
C ALA A 29 -3.34 -10.31 -3.35
N ARG A 30 -2.15 -9.76 -3.09
CA ARG A 30 -1.13 -10.41 -2.26
C ARG A 30 -1.55 -10.55 -0.80
N GLU A 31 -2.20 -9.53 -0.23
CA GLU A 31 -2.78 -9.57 1.11
C GLU A 31 -3.79 -10.72 1.24
N ARG A 32 -4.67 -10.92 0.25
CA ARG A 32 -5.61 -12.05 0.25
C ARG A 32 -4.90 -13.40 0.25
N GLU A 33 -3.85 -13.57 -0.55
CA GLU A 33 -3.07 -14.81 -0.58
C GLU A 33 -2.45 -15.13 0.80
N LEU A 34 -1.92 -14.12 1.49
CA LEU A 34 -1.33 -14.29 2.82
C LEU A 34 -2.37 -14.61 3.88
N LEU A 35 -3.54 -13.98 3.82
CA LEU A 35 -4.66 -14.31 4.70
C LEU A 35 -5.14 -15.75 4.49
N VAL A 36 -5.20 -16.22 3.23
CA VAL A 36 -5.51 -17.63 2.91
C VAL A 36 -4.45 -18.58 3.46
N ALA A 37 -3.18 -18.18 3.44
CA ALA A 37 -2.08 -18.93 4.03
C ALA A 37 -1.98 -18.83 5.56
N ALA A 38 -2.91 -18.11 6.21
CA ALA A 38 -2.90 -17.79 7.64
C ALA A 38 -1.65 -17.01 8.13
N ASP A 39 -0.96 -16.33 7.22
CA ASP A 39 0.17 -15.44 7.52
C ASP A 39 -0.33 -14.02 7.83
N SER A 40 -0.91 -13.87 9.02
CA SER A 40 -1.53 -12.62 9.46
C SER A 40 -0.52 -11.49 9.69
N GLU A 41 0.72 -11.80 10.05
CA GLU A 41 1.77 -10.79 10.27
C GLU A 41 2.17 -10.15 8.93
N ALA A 42 2.46 -10.96 7.92
CA ALA A 42 2.79 -10.44 6.59
C ALA A 42 1.60 -9.71 5.95
N ALA A 43 0.37 -10.21 6.14
CA ALA A 43 -0.83 -9.53 5.67
C ALA A 43 -1.00 -8.14 6.32
N PHE A 44 -0.76 -8.04 7.63
CA PHE A 44 -0.84 -6.77 8.37
C PHE A 44 0.22 -5.76 7.90
N ASP A 45 1.45 -6.20 7.66
CA ASP A 45 2.52 -5.35 7.13
C ASP A 45 2.17 -4.79 5.73
N LEU A 46 1.55 -5.59 4.86
CA LEU A 46 1.06 -5.12 3.57
C LEU A 46 -0.10 -4.13 3.70
N MET A 47 -1.00 -4.34 4.67
CA MET A 47 -2.12 -3.42 4.94
C MET A 47 -1.60 -2.01 5.25
N GLY A 48 -0.53 -1.89 6.06
CA GLY A 48 0.08 -0.60 6.38
C GLY A 48 0.64 0.13 5.14
N THR A 49 1.29 -0.61 4.23
CA THR A 49 1.81 -0.06 2.97
C THR A 49 0.66 0.41 2.07
N LYS A 50 -0.37 -0.43 1.90
CA LYS A 50 -1.56 -0.12 1.10
C LYS A 50 -2.29 1.12 1.62
N PHE A 51 -2.38 1.29 2.94
CA PHE A 51 -3.00 2.46 3.55
C PHE A 51 -2.31 3.78 3.18
N VAL A 52 -0.98 3.80 3.15
CA VAL A 52 -0.22 4.98 2.71
C VAL A 52 -0.51 5.31 1.25
N LEU A 53 -0.48 4.31 0.37
CA LEU A 53 -0.76 4.52 -1.05
C LEU A 53 -2.19 5.04 -1.30
N LEU A 54 -3.18 4.47 -0.61
CA LEU A 54 -4.57 4.93 -0.66
C LEU A 54 -4.70 6.37 -0.18
N SER A 55 -4.06 6.71 0.94
CA SER A 55 -4.11 8.07 1.50
C SER A 55 -3.48 9.09 0.55
N THR A 56 -2.37 8.74 -0.11
CA THR A 56 -1.74 9.58 -1.14
C THR A 56 -2.68 9.79 -2.34
N LEU A 57 -3.28 8.72 -2.87
CA LEU A 57 -4.20 8.80 -4.01
C LEU A 57 -5.46 9.63 -3.67
N GLU A 58 -6.04 9.42 -2.50
CA GLU A 58 -7.17 10.21 -2.01
C GLU A 58 -6.80 11.70 -1.84
N GLY A 59 -5.59 11.98 -1.34
CA GLY A 59 -5.08 13.34 -1.18
C GLY A 59 -4.93 14.10 -2.49
N ARG A 60 -4.60 13.41 -3.60
CA ARG A 60 -4.48 14.01 -4.94
C ARG A 60 -5.81 14.27 -5.64
N ARG A 61 -6.85 13.52 -5.27
CA ARG A 61 -8.19 13.58 -5.88
C ARG A 61 -9.10 14.63 -5.24
N ARG A 62 -8.66 15.28 -4.17
CA ARG A 62 -9.34 16.42 -3.53
C ARG A 62 -8.95 17.74 -4.17
#